data_AF-A0A7S0GLI0-F1
#
_entry.id   AF-A0A7S0GLI0-F1
#
_cell.length_a   1.000
_cell.length_b   1.000
_cell.length_c   1.000
_cell.angle_alpha   90.00
_cell.angle_beta   90.00
_cell.angle_gamma   90.00
#
_symmetry.space_group_name_H-M   'P 1'
#
loop_
_entity.id
_entity.type
_entity.pdbx_description
1 polymer ?
#
loop_
_entity_poly.entity_id
_entity_poly.type
_entity_poly.pdbx_seq_one_letter_code
_entity_poly.pdbx_strand_id
1 'polypeptide(L)'
;GGGWGGGKGTGLLESFDERVYRSVYKCLGEIVNGFRKFVYFVDKVPFFNAQGFVELRAKSRHTTPADQTFYEEFAFSRAFEVFLEDEADPDSYHEILGMHTDSRRIIAQESGRFNETKTVRIAPPKNRKMSYAAPTSLEGAGTFCAPRHWTTAVWNGPGTRPPNPKELDSKIWAEYEKSAHGILRRTTFAKLIAPGHSERALMAKMEEGSSARADVRAGIVAVLSGRELEKDELKAIRKALETEQGRDIFCTMISGGDNKKGSNSIQCLTESGFKSLYDITKTLLDQCIKQKDYKKGLAVMEVSNVFYFQIKDSRKRKFLGDVLQKHKFWKNLSFWRAALKSAVVRKSFKRRNNDDFFNFIQGWLVENLHKMVMFKINMKKVQQFVNEVTDRHNLPVRRKNEIQGFVDRMEEMAKAMQALSM
;
A
#
# COMPACT_ATOMS: atom_id res chain seq x y z
N GLY A 1 -27.83 -13.41 45.48
CA GLY A 1 -27.62 -13.80 44.08
C GLY A 1 -26.72 -12.78 43.42
N GLY A 2 -25.46 -13.13 43.16
CA GLY A 2 -24.49 -12.26 42.50
C GLY A 2 -24.06 -12.89 41.18
N GLY A 3 -24.49 -12.33 40.06
CA GLY A 3 -24.10 -12.76 38.72
C GLY A 3 -22.93 -11.94 38.20
N TRP A 4 -21.76 -12.57 38.10
CA TRP A 4 -20.57 -12.00 37.46
C TRP A 4 -20.72 -12.10 35.94
N GLY A 5 -20.96 -10.98 35.28
CA GLY A 5 -20.95 -10.85 33.83
C GLY A 5 -19.53 -10.86 33.29
N GLY A 6 -19.03 -12.06 32.97
CA GLY A 6 -17.76 -12.24 32.26
C GLY A 6 -17.85 -11.70 30.83
N GLY A 7 -17.12 -10.62 30.56
CA GLY A 7 -16.82 -10.16 29.21
C GLY A 7 -16.01 -11.22 28.47
N LYS A 8 -16.68 -12.01 27.62
CA LYS A 8 -16.02 -12.89 26.65
C LYS A 8 -15.36 -12.02 25.59
N GLY A 9 -14.10 -11.66 25.83
CA GLY A 9 -13.18 -11.31 24.76
C GLY A 9 -13.03 -12.55 23.88
N THR A 10 -13.68 -12.57 22.72
CA THR A 10 -13.46 -13.59 21.68
C THR A 10 -12.13 -13.32 20.99
N GLY A 11 -11.04 -13.37 21.75
CA GLY A 11 -9.79 -13.88 21.21
C GLY A 11 -10.04 -15.35 20.97
N LEU A 12 -10.46 -15.70 19.75
CA LEU A 12 -10.41 -17.08 19.28
C LEU A 12 -9.00 -17.57 19.59
N LEU A 13 -8.86 -18.40 20.62
CA LEU A 13 -7.62 -19.13 20.84
C LEU A 13 -7.39 -19.88 19.55
N GLU A 14 -6.38 -19.47 18.79
CA GLU A 14 -5.87 -20.26 17.67
C GLU A 14 -5.76 -21.70 18.15
N SER A 15 -6.27 -22.64 17.35
CA SER A 15 -6.18 -24.05 17.72
C SER A 15 -4.69 -24.42 17.89
N PHE A 16 -4.42 -25.45 18.69
CA PHE A 16 -3.05 -25.95 18.82
C PHE A 16 -2.45 -26.27 17.44
N ASP A 17 -3.25 -26.86 16.55
CA ASP A 17 -2.87 -27.19 15.18
C ASP A 17 -2.50 -25.95 14.35
N GLU A 18 -3.24 -24.86 14.50
CA GLU A 18 -2.93 -23.61 13.78
C GLU A 18 -1.60 -23.01 14.25
N ARG A 19 -1.32 -23.06 15.56
CA ARG A 19 -0.02 -22.61 16.10
C ARG A 19 1.14 -23.47 15.62
N VAL A 20 0.96 -24.80 15.57
CA VAL A 20 1.97 -25.72 15.06
C VAL A 20 2.20 -25.45 13.58
N TYR A 21 1.13 -25.37 12.77
CA TYR A 21 1.21 -25.09 11.34
C TYR A 21 1.94 -23.77 11.06
N ARG A 22 1.57 -22.68 11.75
CA ARG A 22 2.23 -21.38 11.59
C ARG A 22 3.71 -21.42 11.99
N SER A 23 4.05 -22.16 13.04
CA SER A 23 5.45 -22.30 13.48
C SER A 23 6.29 -23.07 12.46
N VAL A 24 5.76 -24.17 11.92
CA VAL A 24 6.41 -24.94 10.84
C VAL A 24 6.56 -24.06 9.59
N TYR A 25 5.49 -23.37 9.19
CA TYR A 25 5.52 -22.49 8.02
C TYR A 25 6.55 -21.36 8.17
N LYS A 26 6.64 -20.76 9.35
CA LYS A 26 7.66 -19.74 9.66
C LYS A 26 9.07 -20.31 9.55
N CYS A 27 9.31 -21.49 10.12
CA CYS A 27 10.60 -22.17 10.04
C CYS A 27 11.00 -22.46 8.59
N LEU A 28 10.11 -23.06 7.80
CA LEU A 28 10.34 -23.33 6.38
C LEU A 28 10.58 -22.03 5.60
N GLY A 29 9.80 -20.99 5.87
CA GLY A 29 9.98 -19.66 5.28
C GLY A 29 11.35 -19.07 5.56
N GLU A 30 11.88 -19.23 6.78
CA GLU A 30 13.22 -18.79 7.15
C GLU A 30 14.33 -19.60 6.46
N ILE A 31 14.13 -20.91 6.30
CA ILE A 31 15.06 -21.81 5.59
C ILE A 31 15.17 -21.41 4.12
N VAL A 32 14.04 -21.25 3.42
CA VAL A 32 14.05 -20.90 1.99
C VAL A 32 14.32 -19.42 1.73
N ASN A 33 14.25 -18.55 2.75
CA ASN A 33 14.39 -17.11 2.57
C ASN A 33 15.66 -16.73 1.79
N GLY A 34 15.46 -15.96 0.72
CA GLY A 34 16.52 -15.47 -0.14
C GLY A 34 16.85 -16.33 -1.35
N PHE A 35 16.25 -17.52 -1.50
CA PHE A 35 16.51 -18.43 -2.64
C PHE A 35 16.30 -17.75 -4.00
N ARG A 36 15.29 -16.88 -4.11
CA ARG A 36 14.95 -16.15 -5.34
C ARG A 36 16.06 -15.27 -5.90
N LYS A 37 17.02 -14.84 -5.07
CA LYS A 37 18.21 -14.09 -5.53
C LYS A 37 19.16 -14.94 -6.37
N PHE A 38 19.00 -16.26 -6.31
CA PHE A 38 19.82 -17.25 -6.98
C PHE A 38 19.05 -17.97 -8.09
N VAL A 39 17.79 -17.59 -8.34
CA VAL A 39 17.01 -18.05 -9.48
C VAL A 39 17.21 -17.06 -10.63
N TYR A 40 17.69 -17.55 -11.77
CA TYR A 40 17.86 -16.80 -13.01
C TYR A 40 17.24 -17.57 -14.18
N PHE A 41 16.86 -16.87 -15.25
CA PHE A 41 16.19 -17.47 -16.40
C PHE A 41 17.08 -17.36 -17.64
N VAL A 42 17.27 -18.47 -18.34
CA VAL A 42 17.87 -18.50 -19.69
C VAL A 42 16.81 -19.07 -20.62
N ASP A 43 16.37 -18.31 -21.61
CA ASP A 43 15.30 -18.69 -22.54
C ASP A 43 14.01 -19.20 -21.85
N LYS A 44 13.62 -18.52 -20.76
CA LYS A 44 12.46 -18.87 -19.90
C LYS A 44 12.60 -20.18 -19.12
N VAL A 45 13.75 -20.84 -19.17
CA VAL A 45 14.08 -21.97 -18.32
C VAL A 45 14.71 -21.46 -17.03
N PRO A 46 14.17 -21.78 -15.85
CA PRO A 46 14.75 -21.36 -14.59
C PRO A 46 15.98 -22.19 -14.24
N PHE A 47 17.02 -21.51 -13.75
CA PHE A 47 18.23 -22.08 -13.21
C PHE A 47 18.43 -21.56 -11.79
N PHE A 48 18.77 -22.46 -10.87
CA PHE A 48 19.05 -22.12 -9.48
C PHE A 48 20.55 -22.26 -9.18
N ASN A 49 21.19 -21.16 -8.77
CA ASN A 49 22.57 -21.17 -8.29
C ASN A 49 22.62 -21.63 -6.83
N ALA A 50 22.56 -22.96 -6.63
CA ALA A 50 22.62 -23.58 -5.30
C ALA A 50 23.85 -23.16 -4.49
N GLN A 51 25.02 -23.12 -5.12
CA GLN A 51 26.27 -22.72 -4.47
C GLN A 51 26.19 -21.27 -3.94
N GLY A 52 25.68 -20.35 -4.75
CA GLY A 52 25.49 -18.96 -4.33
C GLY A 52 24.50 -18.83 -3.16
N PHE A 53 23.44 -19.63 -3.16
CA PHE A 53 22.47 -19.67 -2.07
C PHE A 53 23.11 -20.16 -0.77
N VAL A 54 23.83 -21.28 -0.81
CA VAL A 54 24.57 -21.84 0.34
C VAL A 54 25.57 -20.81 0.88
N GLU A 55 26.36 -20.18 0.01
CA GLU A 55 27.33 -19.16 0.41
C GLU A 55 26.68 -17.94 1.08
N LEU A 56 25.50 -17.52 0.60
CA LEU A 56 24.78 -16.42 1.25
C LEU A 56 24.33 -16.80 2.65
N ARG A 57 23.84 -18.04 2.84
CA ARG A 57 23.45 -18.54 4.16
C ARG A 57 24.67 -18.70 5.06
N ALA A 58 25.81 -19.17 4.54
CA ALA A 58 27.07 -19.28 5.25
C ALA A 58 27.63 -17.92 5.74
N LYS A 59 27.38 -16.84 5.00
CA LYS A 59 27.84 -15.48 5.34
C LYS A 59 27.03 -14.78 6.43
N SER A 60 25.95 -15.39 6.95
CA SER A 60 25.21 -14.83 8.08
C SER A 60 26.05 -14.91 9.37
N ARG A 61 25.97 -13.87 10.22
CA ARG A 61 26.81 -13.74 11.44
C ARG A 61 26.62 -14.86 12.48
N HIS A 62 25.67 -15.75 12.27
CA HIS A 62 25.27 -16.80 13.20
C HIS A 62 25.31 -18.20 12.60
N THR A 63 25.91 -18.39 11.42
CA THR A 63 25.91 -19.70 10.76
C THR A 63 27.02 -20.59 11.31
N THR A 64 26.63 -21.75 11.81
CA THR A 64 27.54 -22.81 12.26
C THR A 64 27.94 -23.71 11.08
N PRO A 65 29.02 -24.52 11.19
CA PRO A 65 29.35 -25.52 10.18
C PRO A 65 28.20 -26.51 9.93
N ALA A 66 27.44 -26.87 10.98
CA ALA A 66 26.28 -27.74 10.85
C ALA A 66 25.16 -27.09 10.02
N ASP A 67 24.95 -25.78 10.19
CA ASP A 67 23.98 -25.04 9.36
C ASP A 67 24.42 -25.03 7.89
N GLN A 68 25.72 -24.87 7.62
CA GLN A 68 26.24 -24.93 6.25
C GLN A 68 25.98 -26.30 5.62
N THR A 69 26.32 -27.39 6.31
CA THR A 69 26.04 -28.76 5.85
C THR A 69 24.54 -28.97 5.62
N PHE A 70 23.69 -28.47 6.53
CA PHE A 70 22.24 -28.50 6.35
C PHE A 70 21.80 -27.78 5.06
N TYR A 71 22.30 -26.57 4.78
CA TYR A 71 21.92 -25.85 3.55
C TYR A 71 22.47 -26.50 2.28
N GLU A 72 23.64 -27.13 2.35
CA GLU A 72 24.19 -27.93 1.25
C GLU A 72 23.25 -29.10 0.95
N GLU A 73 22.93 -29.93 1.95
CA GLU A 73 21.99 -31.06 1.78
C GLU A 73 20.58 -30.61 1.35
N PHE A 74 20.08 -29.53 1.95
CA PHE A 74 18.76 -28.97 1.64
C PHE A 74 18.68 -28.47 0.20
N ALA A 75 19.67 -27.70 -0.26
CA ALA A 75 19.68 -27.11 -1.61
C ALA A 75 19.73 -28.16 -2.72
N PHE A 76 20.26 -29.36 -2.42
CA PHE A 76 20.29 -30.51 -3.33
C PHE A 76 19.21 -31.57 -3.03
N SER A 77 18.31 -31.31 -2.10
CA SER A 77 17.23 -32.24 -1.76
C SER A 77 16.13 -32.25 -2.82
N ARG A 78 15.53 -33.42 -3.07
CA ARG A 78 14.38 -33.54 -3.98
C ARG A 78 13.19 -32.67 -3.55
N ALA A 79 12.99 -32.50 -2.25
CA ALA A 79 11.92 -31.66 -1.72
C ALA A 79 12.09 -30.18 -2.13
N PHE A 80 13.33 -29.67 -2.08
CA PHE A 80 13.61 -28.31 -2.49
C PHE A 80 13.59 -28.14 -4.02
N GLU A 81 14.01 -29.17 -4.77
CA GLU A 81 13.88 -29.18 -6.22
C GLU A 81 12.41 -29.07 -6.67
N VAL A 82 11.50 -29.85 -6.07
CA VAL A 82 10.05 -29.76 -6.36
C VAL A 82 9.49 -28.38 -5.97
N PHE A 83 9.93 -27.82 -4.84
CA PHE A 83 9.58 -26.46 -4.46
C PHE A 83 10.04 -25.43 -5.50
N LEU A 84 11.25 -25.59 -6.06
CA LEU A 84 11.75 -24.72 -7.12
C LEU A 84 10.96 -24.91 -8.43
N GLU A 85 10.59 -26.14 -8.80
CA GLU A 85 9.74 -26.39 -9.97
C GLU A 85 8.41 -25.62 -9.87
N ASP A 86 7.78 -25.60 -8.69
CA ASP A 86 6.54 -24.88 -8.45
C ASP A 86 6.73 -23.34 -8.40
N GLU A 87 7.82 -22.87 -7.80
CA GLU A 87 8.05 -21.43 -7.56
C GLU A 87 8.79 -20.72 -8.70
N ALA A 88 9.44 -21.46 -9.59
CA ALA A 88 10.20 -20.92 -10.72
C ALA A 88 9.38 -20.80 -12.00
N ASP A 89 8.05 -20.90 -11.92
CA ASP A 89 7.14 -20.46 -12.97
C ASP A 89 7.46 -18.98 -13.32
N PRO A 90 7.80 -18.66 -14.58
CA PRO A 90 8.05 -17.29 -15.02
C PRO A 90 6.98 -16.30 -14.58
N ASP A 91 5.70 -16.70 -14.58
CA ASP A 91 4.59 -15.85 -14.21
C ASP A 91 4.62 -15.51 -12.70
N SER A 92 4.99 -16.49 -11.86
CA SER A 92 5.13 -16.33 -10.39
C SER A 92 6.36 -15.51 -10.01
N TYR A 93 7.42 -15.57 -10.83
CA TYR A 93 8.61 -14.73 -10.66
C TYR A 93 8.33 -13.26 -11.00
N HIS A 94 7.61 -13.01 -12.10
CA HIS A 94 7.22 -11.68 -12.52
C HIS A 94 6.21 -11.01 -11.57
N GLU A 95 5.27 -11.78 -11.00
CA GLU A 95 4.32 -11.29 -10.00
C GLU A 95 5.03 -10.69 -8.77
N ILE A 96 6.12 -11.32 -8.32
CA ILE A 96 6.81 -10.95 -7.08
C ILE A 96 7.88 -9.88 -7.26
N LEU A 97 8.51 -9.76 -8.44
CA LEU A 97 9.25 -8.55 -8.79
C LEU A 97 8.33 -7.31 -8.77
N GLY A 98 7.03 -7.49 -9.04
CA GLY A 98 6.01 -6.46 -8.82
C GLY A 98 5.70 -6.18 -7.34
N MET A 99 5.75 -7.18 -6.46
CA MET A 99 5.42 -7.07 -5.03
C MET A 99 6.56 -6.58 -4.12
N HIS A 100 7.83 -6.72 -4.52
CA HIS A 100 9.00 -6.32 -3.72
C HIS A 100 9.16 -4.80 -3.49
N THR A 101 8.22 -3.97 -4.00
CA THR A 101 8.17 -2.53 -3.76
C THR A 101 7.85 -2.17 -2.30
N ASP A 102 7.19 -3.04 -1.54
CA ASP A 102 6.82 -2.79 -0.13
C ASP A 102 7.82 -3.35 0.92
N SER A 103 8.57 -4.43 0.61
CA SER A 103 9.45 -5.08 1.59
C SER A 103 10.68 -4.24 2.00
N ARG A 104 11.12 -3.30 1.16
CA ARG A 104 12.17 -2.32 1.52
C ARG A 104 11.75 -1.41 2.67
N ARG A 105 10.45 -1.29 2.94
CA ARG A 105 9.90 -0.46 4.02
C ARG A 105 10.03 -1.12 5.41
N ILE A 106 9.97 -2.46 5.46
CA ILE A 106 10.08 -3.24 6.70
C ILE A 106 11.55 -3.35 7.13
N ILE A 107 12.47 -3.62 6.20
CA ILE A 107 13.92 -3.73 6.50
C ILE A 107 14.50 -2.36 6.92
N ALA A 108 14.01 -1.25 6.36
CA ALA A 108 14.41 0.11 6.77
C ALA A 108 13.81 0.54 8.13
N GLN A 109 12.69 -0.03 8.56
CA GLN A 109 12.10 0.24 9.87
C GLN A 109 12.75 -0.57 11.00
N GLU A 110 13.24 -1.77 10.71
CA GLU A 110 13.93 -2.60 11.70
C GLU A 110 15.41 -2.20 11.89
N SER A 111 16.08 -1.71 10.84
CA SER A 111 17.45 -1.18 10.94
C SER A 111 17.55 0.20 11.61
N GLY A 112 16.43 0.93 11.76
CA GLY A 112 16.37 2.25 12.40
C GLY A 112 16.15 2.24 13.92
N ARG A 113 16.12 1.06 14.58
CA ARG A 113 15.82 0.94 16.02
C ARG A 113 17.01 0.59 16.93
N PHE A 114 18.23 0.47 16.39
CA PHE A 114 19.44 0.31 17.21
C PHE A 114 20.29 1.58 17.20
N ASN A 115 19.94 2.52 18.08
CA ASN A 115 20.88 3.55 18.54
C ASN A 115 21.43 3.09 19.90
N GLU A 116 22.57 2.40 19.87
CA GLU A 116 23.49 2.39 21.01
C GLU A 116 24.86 2.90 20.54
N THR A 117 25.18 4.08 21.05
CA THR A 117 26.51 4.66 21.08
C THR A 117 27.51 3.71 21.73
N LYS A 118 28.42 3.14 20.93
CA LYS A 118 29.75 2.72 21.40
C LYS A 118 30.81 3.41 20.56
N THR A 119 31.33 4.50 21.10
CA THR A 119 32.59 5.14 20.71
C THR A 119 33.74 4.14 20.83
N VAL A 120 34.23 3.64 19.69
CA VAL A 120 35.55 3.01 19.61
C VAL A 120 36.56 4.15 19.43
N ARG A 121 37.38 4.38 20.46
CA ARG A 121 38.54 5.28 20.40
C ARG A 121 39.59 4.65 19.50
N ILE A 122 39.86 5.28 18.35
CA ILE A 122 41.07 5.06 17.58
C ILE A 122 42.12 6.06 18.11
N ALA A 123 43.21 5.54 18.67
CA ALA A 123 44.34 6.34 19.11
C ALA A 123 45.09 6.93 17.91
N PRO A 124 45.48 8.21 17.92
CA PRO A 124 46.36 8.76 16.90
C PRO A 124 47.84 8.52 17.27
N PRO A 125 48.73 8.32 16.29
CA PRO A 125 50.16 8.25 16.55
C PRO A 125 50.74 9.64 16.84
N LYS A 126 51.80 9.63 17.65
CA LYS A 126 52.50 10.75 18.26
C LYS A 126 53.30 11.61 17.26
N ASN A 127 53.55 12.84 17.71
CA ASN A 127 54.65 13.77 17.41
C ASN A 127 54.48 14.76 16.24
N ARG A 128 54.25 16.04 16.58
CA ARG A 128 55.33 17.05 16.60
C ARG A 128 54.89 18.31 17.36
N LYS A 129 55.81 18.82 18.19
CA LYS A 129 55.73 20.06 18.97
C LYS A 129 55.69 21.29 18.05
N MET A 130 54.90 22.30 18.41
CA MET A 130 55.40 23.68 18.57
C MET A 130 54.41 24.51 19.39
N SER A 131 54.99 25.22 20.35
CA SER A 131 54.42 26.16 21.32
C SER A 131 54.03 27.49 20.67
N TYR A 132 52.98 28.16 21.15
CA TYR A 132 53.08 29.40 21.96
C TYR A 132 51.69 30.01 22.28
N ALA A 133 51.60 30.52 23.50
CA ALA A 133 50.82 31.67 23.99
C ALA A 133 49.28 31.65 23.95
N ALA A 134 48.68 31.55 25.14
CA ALA A 134 47.50 32.32 25.53
C ALA A 134 47.92 33.79 25.82
N PRO A 135 46.99 34.77 25.82
CA PRO A 135 46.38 35.09 27.12
C PRO A 135 44.92 35.63 27.11
N THR A 136 44.25 35.46 28.26
CA THR A 136 43.27 36.34 28.98
C THR A 136 42.05 36.95 28.26
N SER A 137 40.81 36.59 28.70
CA SER A 137 39.84 37.37 29.52
C SER A 137 39.14 38.52 28.77
N LEU A 138 37.83 38.80 28.82
CA LEU A 138 36.89 39.03 29.93
C LEU A 138 35.45 39.13 29.35
N GLU A 139 34.45 38.88 30.20
CA GLU A 139 33.11 39.49 30.31
C GLU A 139 32.32 40.03 29.09
N GLY A 140 31.01 39.75 29.08
CA GLY A 140 30.05 40.68 28.46
C GLY A 140 28.71 40.11 28.01
N ALA A 141 27.71 40.26 28.89
CA ALA A 141 26.29 40.54 28.63
C ALA A 141 25.52 39.76 27.55
N GLY A 142 24.48 39.06 28.01
CA GLY A 142 23.44 38.48 27.16
C GLY A 142 22.44 39.49 26.61
N THR A 143 21.80 39.11 25.51
CA THR A 143 20.47 39.57 25.11
C THR A 143 19.97 38.64 23.99
N PHE A 144 19.04 37.74 24.30
CA PHE A 144 18.28 36.99 23.30
C PHE A 144 16.82 37.40 23.40
N CYS A 145 16.32 38.04 22.34
CA CYS A 145 14.91 38.36 22.15
C CYS A 145 14.10 37.09 21.83
N ALA A 146 12.91 37.02 22.43
CA ALA A 146 11.92 35.95 22.32
C ALA A 146 11.21 35.87 20.96
N PRO A 147 10.50 34.74 20.71
CA PRO A 147 9.21 34.81 20.05
C PRO A 147 8.09 34.12 20.86
N ARG A 148 7.07 34.95 21.17
CA ARG A 148 5.61 34.70 21.28
C ARG A 148 5.13 33.28 21.63
N HIS A 149 4.67 33.13 22.87
CA HIS A 149 3.83 32.02 23.33
C HIS A 149 2.38 32.16 22.84
N TRP A 150 1.82 31.05 22.34
CA TRP A 150 0.39 30.78 22.28
C TRP A 150 -0.11 30.35 23.67
N THR A 151 -1.21 30.94 24.11
CA THR A 151 -1.97 30.55 25.28
C THR A 151 -2.67 29.21 25.04
N THR A 152 -2.28 28.17 25.78
CA THR A 152 -3.11 26.98 26.00
C THR A 152 -3.45 26.94 27.48
N ALA A 153 -4.67 27.37 27.84
CA ALA A 153 -5.19 27.14 29.17
C ALA A 153 -5.69 25.69 29.26
N VAL A 154 -4.94 24.89 29.99
CA VAL A 154 -5.32 23.56 30.46
C VAL A 154 -6.37 23.74 31.56
N TRP A 155 -7.54 23.11 31.40
CA TRP A 155 -8.47 22.89 32.51
C TRP A 155 -8.43 21.42 32.88
N ASN A 156 -7.79 21.12 34.01
CA ASN A 156 -7.89 19.85 34.71
C ASN A 156 -9.06 19.94 35.69
N GLY A 157 -10.11 19.14 35.46
CA GLY A 157 -11.17 18.86 36.43
C GLY A 157 -11.32 17.35 36.58
N PRO A 158 -11.45 16.81 37.80
CA PRO A 158 -11.40 15.37 38.04
C PRO A 158 -12.74 14.69 37.78
N GLY A 159 -12.67 13.51 37.17
CA GLY A 159 -13.57 12.39 37.48
C GLY A 159 -15.07 12.57 37.19
N THR A 160 -15.47 12.57 35.92
CA THR A 160 -16.78 12.03 35.53
C THR A 160 -16.63 11.17 34.28
N ARG A 161 -16.95 9.86 34.40
CA ARG A 161 -17.14 9.01 33.23
C ARG A 161 -18.41 9.50 32.51
N PRO A 162 -18.43 9.54 31.17
CA PRO A 162 -19.69 9.74 30.45
C PRO A 162 -20.66 8.59 30.81
N PRO A 163 -21.95 8.88 31.05
CA PRO A 163 -22.92 7.85 31.39
C PRO A 163 -23.11 6.84 30.25
N ASN A 164 -23.40 5.61 30.63
CA ASN A 164 -23.70 4.51 29.73
C ASN A 164 -25.00 4.84 28.96
N PRO A 165 -25.03 4.78 27.61
CA PRO A 165 -26.20 5.22 26.82
C PRO A 165 -27.49 4.43 27.09
N LYS A 166 -27.42 3.30 27.82
CA LYS A 166 -28.59 2.48 28.17
C LYS A 166 -29.34 2.95 29.42
N GLU A 167 -28.85 3.98 30.13
CA GLU A 167 -29.42 4.45 31.41
C GLU A 167 -29.85 5.92 31.39
N LEU A 168 -29.89 6.60 30.23
CA LEU A 168 -30.37 7.99 30.19
C LEU A 168 -31.89 8.05 30.13
N ASP A 169 -32.49 8.57 31.20
CA ASP A 169 -33.87 9.05 31.23
C ASP A 169 -34.06 10.19 30.19
N SER A 170 -35.21 10.17 29.51
CA SER A 170 -35.69 11.16 28.55
C SER A 170 -35.51 12.62 29.00
N LYS A 171 -35.61 12.91 30.30
CA LYS A 171 -35.40 14.25 30.86
C LYS A 171 -33.94 14.70 30.84
N ILE A 172 -33.00 13.78 31.05
CA ILE A 172 -31.55 14.08 31.03
C ILE A 172 -31.09 14.33 29.59
N TRP A 173 -31.68 13.65 28.60
CA TRP A 173 -31.42 13.93 27.20
C TRP A 173 -31.89 15.34 26.78
N ALA A 174 -33.08 15.75 27.24
CA ALA A 174 -33.61 17.08 26.99
C ALA A 174 -32.77 18.20 27.65
N GLU A 175 -32.17 17.94 28.82
CA GLU A 175 -31.21 18.87 29.44
C GLU A 175 -29.83 18.84 28.77
N TYR A 176 -29.38 17.68 28.29
CA TYR A 176 -28.14 17.56 27.51
C TYR A 176 -28.23 18.34 26.19
N GLU A 177 -29.38 18.33 25.51
CA GLU A 177 -29.64 19.17 24.34
C GLU A 177 -29.67 20.67 24.65
N LYS A 178 -30.08 21.05 25.88
CA LYS A 178 -30.03 22.43 26.37
C LYS A 178 -28.66 22.84 26.90
N SER A 179 -27.77 21.89 27.19
CA SER A 179 -26.42 22.14 27.70
C SER A 179 -25.51 22.78 26.64
N ALA A 180 -24.41 23.40 27.09
CA ALA A 180 -23.41 24.02 26.23
C ALA A 180 -22.87 23.08 25.13
N HIS A 181 -22.89 21.75 25.32
CA HIS A 181 -22.49 20.78 24.29
C HIS A 181 -23.54 20.57 23.18
N GLY A 182 -24.83 20.55 23.52
CA GLY A 182 -25.92 20.52 22.54
C GLY A 182 -25.98 21.82 21.72
N ILE A 183 -25.80 22.96 22.40
CA ILE A 183 -25.71 24.28 21.78
C ILE A 183 -24.41 24.41 20.96
N LEU A 184 -23.26 23.88 21.40
CA LEU A 184 -22.01 23.89 20.62
C LEU A 184 -22.15 23.08 19.34
N ARG A 185 -22.83 21.92 19.36
CA ARG A 185 -23.09 21.16 18.13
C ARG A 185 -23.95 21.96 17.16
N ARG A 186 -25.06 22.57 17.60
CA ARG A 186 -25.90 23.41 16.73
C ARG A 186 -25.21 24.68 16.25
N THR A 187 -24.44 25.35 17.08
CA THR A 187 -23.70 26.58 16.67
C THR A 187 -22.52 26.25 15.77
N THR A 188 -21.85 25.11 15.96
CA THR A 188 -20.79 24.65 15.03
C THR A 188 -21.41 24.19 13.71
N PHE A 189 -22.57 23.53 13.73
CA PHE A 189 -23.31 23.14 12.54
C PHE A 189 -23.86 24.37 11.79
N ALA A 190 -24.40 25.36 12.50
CA ALA A 190 -24.88 26.62 11.94
C ALA A 190 -23.73 27.50 11.41
N LYS A 191 -22.54 27.47 12.04
CA LYS A 191 -21.32 28.14 11.52
C LYS A 191 -20.70 27.43 10.31
N LEU A 192 -21.04 26.17 10.07
CA LEU A 192 -20.62 25.40 8.88
C LEU A 192 -21.58 25.56 7.69
N ILE A 193 -22.73 26.21 7.88
CA ILE A 193 -23.61 26.60 6.78
C ILE A 193 -22.99 27.85 6.13
N ALA A 194 -22.25 27.63 5.04
CA ALA A 194 -21.91 28.72 4.13
C ALA A 194 -23.22 29.43 3.70
N PRO A 195 -23.25 30.77 3.57
CA PRO A 195 -24.47 31.49 3.19
C PRO A 195 -24.93 30.95 1.82
N GLY A 196 -26.04 30.20 1.79
CA GLY A 196 -26.59 29.64 0.55
C GLY A 196 -27.01 28.15 0.58
N HIS A 197 -26.76 27.40 1.65
CA HIS A 197 -27.25 26.01 1.75
C HIS A 197 -28.39 25.89 2.78
N SER A 198 -29.58 25.45 2.33
CA SER A 198 -30.69 25.17 3.24
C SER A 198 -30.38 23.94 4.11
N GLU A 199 -30.79 23.98 5.37
CA GLU A 199 -30.64 22.88 6.34
C GLU A 199 -31.20 21.55 5.79
N ARG A 200 -32.32 21.62 5.04
CA ARG A 200 -32.89 20.47 4.32
C ARG A 200 -31.96 19.87 3.28
N ALA A 201 -31.19 20.67 2.53
CA ALA A 201 -30.23 20.17 1.56
C ALA A 201 -29.02 19.50 2.23
N LEU A 202 -28.63 19.95 3.43
CA LEU A 202 -27.59 19.32 4.25
C LEU A 202 -28.06 17.99 4.84
N MET A 203 -29.27 17.94 5.40
CA MET A 203 -29.86 16.70 5.93
C MET A 203 -30.07 15.65 4.83
N ALA A 204 -30.59 16.05 3.67
CA ALA A 204 -30.73 15.16 2.51
C ALA A 204 -29.38 14.60 2.04
N LYS A 205 -28.31 15.41 2.03
CA LYS A 205 -26.95 14.94 1.72
C LYS A 205 -26.41 13.96 2.77
N MET A 206 -26.73 14.14 4.05
CA MET A 206 -26.35 13.21 5.11
C MET A 206 -27.08 11.87 4.99
N GLU A 207 -28.37 11.90 4.70
CA GLU A 207 -29.19 10.69 4.46
C GLU A 207 -28.73 9.95 3.20
N GLU A 208 -28.48 10.67 2.10
CA GLU A 208 -27.96 10.11 0.85
C GLU A 208 -26.58 9.45 1.05
N GLY A 209 -25.70 10.09 1.81
CA GLY A 209 -24.39 9.53 2.19
C GLY A 209 -24.49 8.27 3.06
N SER A 210 -25.51 8.20 3.93
CA SER A 210 -25.79 7.02 4.76
C SER A 210 -26.28 5.84 3.93
N SER A 211 -27.21 6.09 2.99
CA SER A 211 -27.71 5.06 2.06
C SER A 211 -26.61 4.53 1.15
N ALA A 212 -25.85 5.42 0.51
CA ALA A 212 -24.75 5.03 -0.39
C ALA A 212 -23.72 4.15 0.32
N ARG A 213 -23.45 4.43 1.60
CA ARG A 213 -22.56 3.61 2.43
C ARG A 213 -23.11 2.22 2.69
N ALA A 214 -24.40 2.12 3.04
CA ALA A 214 -25.04 0.84 3.30
C ALA A 214 -25.04 -0.05 2.05
N ASP A 215 -25.41 0.53 0.90
CA ASP A 215 -25.53 -0.19 -0.38
C ASP A 215 -24.17 -0.74 -0.85
N VAL A 216 -23.13 0.11 -0.88
CA VAL A 216 -21.78 -0.31 -1.27
C VAL A 216 -21.25 -1.38 -0.32
N ARG A 217 -21.43 -1.20 0.99
CA ARG A 217 -20.92 -2.16 1.98
C ARG A 217 -21.62 -3.51 1.86
N ALA A 218 -22.95 -3.53 1.79
CA ALA A 218 -23.73 -4.75 1.66
C ALA A 218 -23.37 -5.50 0.36
N GLY A 219 -23.24 -4.76 -0.74
CA GLY A 219 -22.82 -5.29 -2.03
C GLY A 219 -21.45 -5.96 -1.99
N ILE A 220 -20.44 -5.28 -1.44
CA ILE A 220 -19.08 -5.84 -1.38
C ILE A 220 -19.00 -7.04 -0.43
N VAL A 221 -19.68 -6.99 0.73
CA VAL A 221 -19.74 -8.16 1.62
C VAL A 221 -20.37 -9.35 0.92
N ALA A 222 -21.47 -9.16 0.20
CA ALA A 222 -22.12 -10.23 -0.55
C ALA A 222 -21.19 -10.82 -1.63
N VAL A 223 -20.50 -9.98 -2.39
CA VAL A 223 -19.53 -10.39 -3.42
C VAL A 223 -18.37 -11.18 -2.83
N LEU A 224 -17.79 -10.72 -1.72
CA LEU A 224 -16.69 -11.39 -1.04
C LEU A 224 -17.11 -12.71 -0.39
N SER A 225 -18.40 -12.84 -0.04
CA SER A 225 -19.00 -14.11 0.38
C SER A 225 -19.38 -15.02 -0.80
N GLY A 226 -19.05 -14.65 -2.04
CA GLY A 226 -19.28 -15.45 -3.23
C GLY A 226 -20.70 -15.40 -3.81
N ARG A 227 -21.55 -14.46 -3.35
CA ARG A 227 -22.92 -14.28 -3.84
C ARG A 227 -22.95 -13.44 -5.11
N GLU A 228 -23.76 -13.84 -6.09
CA GLU A 228 -24.09 -12.96 -7.23
C GLU A 228 -25.04 -11.87 -6.76
N LEU A 229 -24.75 -10.62 -7.13
CA LEU A 229 -25.64 -9.51 -6.81
C LEU A 229 -26.83 -9.48 -7.75
N GLU A 230 -28.00 -9.23 -7.19
CA GLU A 230 -29.21 -9.04 -7.99
C GLU A 230 -29.12 -7.74 -8.80
N LYS A 231 -29.92 -7.65 -9.86
CA LYS A 231 -29.91 -6.47 -10.76
C LYS A 231 -30.19 -5.17 -10.02
N ASP A 232 -31.09 -5.20 -9.05
CA ASP A 232 -31.46 -4.01 -8.26
C ASP A 232 -30.37 -3.61 -7.27
N GLU A 233 -29.68 -4.59 -6.65
CA GLU A 233 -28.51 -4.33 -5.79
C GLU A 233 -27.36 -3.71 -6.59
N LEU A 234 -27.06 -4.28 -7.77
CA LEU A 234 -26.08 -3.70 -8.68
C LEU A 234 -26.47 -2.27 -9.06
N LYS A 235 -27.74 -2.01 -9.37
CA LYS A 235 -28.23 -0.67 -9.72
C LYS A 235 -28.05 0.32 -8.55
N ALA A 236 -28.37 -0.09 -7.33
CA ALA A 236 -28.19 0.72 -6.12
C ALA A 236 -26.70 1.07 -5.90
N ILE A 237 -25.81 0.08 -5.99
CA ILE A 237 -24.36 0.29 -5.86
C ILE A 237 -23.84 1.20 -6.96
N ARG A 238 -24.26 1.00 -8.22
CA ARG A 238 -23.86 1.86 -9.34
C ARG A 238 -24.25 3.32 -9.10
N LYS A 239 -25.45 3.57 -8.57
CA LYS A 239 -25.90 4.91 -8.18
C LYS A 239 -25.06 5.47 -7.03
N ALA A 240 -24.76 4.67 -6.02
CA ALA A 240 -23.91 5.08 -4.90
C ALA A 240 -22.50 5.50 -5.36
N LEU A 241 -21.91 4.80 -6.33
CA LEU A 241 -20.59 5.10 -6.89
C LEU A 241 -20.52 6.41 -7.70
N GLU A 242 -21.65 7.03 -8.05
CA GLU A 242 -21.67 8.36 -8.65
C GLU A 242 -21.21 9.43 -7.65
N THR A 243 -21.42 9.18 -6.36
CA THR A 243 -20.99 10.05 -5.26
C THR A 243 -19.52 9.80 -4.87
N GLU A 244 -18.81 10.83 -4.41
CA GLU A 244 -17.44 10.68 -3.90
C GLU A 244 -17.38 9.71 -2.72
N GLN A 245 -18.31 9.84 -1.77
CA GLN A 245 -18.38 8.98 -0.60
C GLN A 245 -18.56 7.49 -0.97
N GLY A 246 -19.41 7.18 -1.95
CA GLY A 246 -19.58 5.80 -2.41
C GLY A 246 -18.29 5.20 -2.99
N ARG A 247 -17.55 5.99 -3.80
CA ARG A 247 -16.24 5.57 -4.34
C ARG A 247 -15.20 5.38 -3.23
N ASP A 248 -15.20 6.26 -2.24
CA ASP A 248 -14.31 6.19 -1.08
C ASP A 248 -14.52 4.92 -0.27
N ILE A 249 -15.78 4.60 -0.01
CA ILE A 249 -16.17 3.41 0.75
C ILE A 249 -15.81 2.15 -0.03
N PHE A 250 -16.10 2.11 -1.34
CA PHE A 250 -15.71 0.97 -2.16
C PHE A 250 -14.20 0.74 -2.11
N CYS A 251 -13.39 1.78 -2.37
CA CYS A 251 -11.92 1.66 -2.34
C CYS A 251 -11.41 1.23 -0.97
N THR A 252 -12.01 1.75 0.11
CA THR A 252 -11.64 1.37 1.47
C THR A 252 -11.92 -0.11 1.73
N MET A 253 -13.10 -0.61 1.31
CA MET A 253 -13.51 -1.99 1.49
C MET A 253 -12.62 -2.97 0.73
N ILE A 254 -12.37 -2.72 -0.56
CA ILE A 254 -11.55 -3.63 -1.40
C ILE A 254 -10.07 -3.62 -1.00
N SER A 255 -9.58 -2.55 -0.39
CA SER A 255 -8.20 -2.45 0.12
C SER A 255 -8.02 -3.05 1.52
N GLY A 256 -9.00 -3.81 2.03
CA GLY A 256 -8.94 -4.47 3.34
C GLY A 256 -9.31 -3.58 4.54
N GLY A 257 -9.88 -2.40 4.30
CA GLY A 257 -10.32 -1.47 5.35
C GLY A 257 -9.20 -1.00 6.29
N ASP A 258 -9.57 -0.67 7.54
CA ASP A 258 -8.64 -0.30 8.61
C ASP A 258 -7.88 -1.53 9.18
N ASN A 259 -8.30 -2.75 8.82
CA ASN A 259 -7.71 -4.00 9.27
C ASN A 259 -6.50 -4.43 8.41
N LYS A 260 -5.67 -3.47 7.99
CA LYS A 260 -4.44 -3.69 7.19
C LYS A 260 -3.33 -4.49 7.89
N LYS A 261 -3.59 -5.09 9.05
CA LYS A 261 -2.62 -5.94 9.73
C LYS A 261 -2.62 -7.33 9.09
N GLY A 262 -1.86 -7.46 8.00
CA GLY A 262 -1.19 -8.73 7.67
C GLY A 262 -1.81 -9.62 6.60
N SER A 263 -2.91 -9.23 5.94
CA SER A 263 -3.48 -10.04 4.87
C SER A 263 -3.39 -9.35 3.52
N ASN A 264 -2.21 -9.42 2.90
CA ASN A 264 -2.11 -9.40 1.43
C ASN A 264 -2.52 -10.78 0.87
N SER A 265 -3.46 -11.49 1.51
CA SER A 265 -3.88 -12.80 1.05
C SER A 265 -4.59 -12.62 -0.28
N ILE A 266 -4.06 -13.24 -1.32
CA ILE A 266 -4.75 -13.35 -2.61
C ILE A 266 -6.11 -14.04 -2.33
N GLN A 267 -7.20 -13.36 -2.68
CA GLN A 267 -8.57 -13.82 -2.40
C GLN A 267 -9.16 -14.53 -3.63
N CYS A 268 -9.48 -15.81 -3.46
CA CYS A 268 -10.23 -16.58 -4.45
C CYS A 268 -11.72 -16.30 -4.29
N LEU A 269 -12.37 -15.88 -5.37
CA LEU A 269 -13.81 -15.65 -5.44
C LEU A 269 -14.50 -16.75 -6.24
N THR A 270 -15.79 -16.96 -5.98
CA THR A 270 -16.65 -17.70 -6.90
C THR A 270 -16.73 -16.97 -8.25
N GLU A 271 -17.05 -17.69 -9.32
CA GLU A 271 -17.20 -17.10 -10.66
C GLU A 271 -18.24 -15.96 -10.67
N SER A 272 -19.35 -16.15 -9.96
CA SER A 272 -20.43 -15.16 -9.81
C SER A 272 -20.01 -13.93 -9.00
N GLY A 273 -19.30 -14.15 -7.88
CA GLY A 273 -18.72 -13.07 -7.06
C GLY A 273 -17.70 -12.27 -7.87
N PHE A 274 -16.81 -12.95 -8.60
CA PHE A 274 -15.82 -12.31 -9.47
C PHE A 274 -16.47 -11.45 -10.56
N LYS A 275 -17.51 -11.96 -11.23
CA LYS A 275 -18.27 -11.22 -12.24
C LYS A 275 -18.94 -9.97 -11.65
N SER A 276 -19.55 -10.10 -10.47
CA SER A 276 -20.17 -8.97 -9.75
C SER A 276 -19.13 -7.92 -9.36
N LEU A 277 -17.98 -8.36 -8.83
CA LEU A 277 -16.86 -7.46 -8.49
C LEU A 277 -16.34 -6.73 -9.72
N TYR A 278 -16.20 -7.43 -10.84
CA TYR A 278 -15.80 -6.86 -12.12
C TYR A 278 -16.77 -5.76 -12.57
N ASP A 279 -18.07 -6.01 -12.56
CA ASP A 279 -19.08 -5.06 -13.01
C ASP A 279 -19.13 -3.80 -12.13
N ILE A 280 -19.02 -3.97 -10.81
CA ILE A 280 -18.96 -2.83 -9.88
C ILE A 280 -17.66 -2.04 -10.10
N THR A 281 -16.51 -2.72 -10.20
CA THR A 281 -15.20 -2.08 -10.37
C THR A 281 -15.14 -1.33 -11.69
N LYS A 282 -15.68 -1.90 -12.77
CA LYS A 282 -15.82 -1.24 -14.06
C LYS A 282 -16.64 0.05 -13.94
N THR A 283 -17.78 -0.02 -13.25
CA THR A 283 -18.61 1.18 -13.00
C THR A 283 -17.84 2.24 -12.21
N LEU A 284 -17.13 1.85 -11.15
CA LEU A 284 -16.28 2.76 -10.39
C LEU A 284 -15.26 3.45 -11.31
N LEU A 285 -14.57 2.70 -12.16
CA LEU A 285 -13.57 3.25 -13.07
C LEU A 285 -14.20 4.24 -14.05
N ASP A 286 -15.39 3.96 -14.59
CA ASP A 286 -16.14 4.89 -15.44
C ASP A 286 -16.47 6.19 -14.69
N GLN A 287 -16.94 6.11 -13.44
CA GLN A 287 -17.20 7.28 -12.60
C GLN A 287 -15.91 8.04 -12.27
N CYS A 288 -14.79 7.34 -12.06
CA CYS A 288 -13.48 7.98 -11.85
C CYS A 288 -13.02 8.77 -13.08
N ILE A 289 -13.31 8.32 -14.31
CA ILE A 289 -13.05 9.13 -15.52
C ILE A 289 -13.92 10.38 -15.50
N LYS A 290 -15.23 10.20 -15.30
CA LYS A 290 -16.22 11.29 -15.33
C LYS A 290 -15.89 12.39 -14.32
N GLN A 291 -15.54 12.00 -13.11
CA GLN A 291 -15.24 12.91 -11.99
C GLN A 291 -13.76 13.28 -11.87
N LYS A 292 -12.88 12.77 -12.76
CA LYS A 292 -11.41 12.92 -12.70
C LYS A 292 -10.82 12.45 -11.36
N ASP A 293 -11.42 11.44 -10.75
CA ASP A 293 -11.04 10.89 -9.45
C ASP A 293 -9.95 9.82 -9.58
N TYR A 294 -8.77 10.26 -10.02
CA TYR A 294 -7.66 9.36 -10.35
C TYR A 294 -7.07 8.64 -9.12
N LYS A 295 -7.26 9.20 -7.92
CA LYS A 295 -6.77 8.60 -6.68
C LYS A 295 -7.48 7.27 -6.40
N LYS A 296 -8.80 7.21 -6.65
CA LYS A 296 -9.59 5.99 -6.46
C LYS A 296 -9.29 4.94 -7.52
N GLY A 297 -9.13 5.35 -8.77
CA GLY A 297 -8.68 4.43 -9.82
C GLY A 297 -7.29 3.84 -9.56
N LEU A 298 -6.37 4.61 -8.96
CA LEU A 298 -5.06 4.08 -8.54
C LEU A 298 -5.20 3.01 -7.45
N ALA A 299 -6.06 3.24 -6.45
CA ALA A 299 -6.32 2.25 -5.40
C ALA A 299 -6.89 0.94 -5.97
N VAL A 300 -7.80 1.03 -6.95
CA VAL A 300 -8.32 -0.14 -7.67
C VAL A 300 -7.22 -0.91 -8.39
N MET A 301 -6.30 -0.21 -9.07
CA MET A 301 -5.17 -0.84 -9.77
C MET A 301 -4.25 -1.61 -8.81
N GLU A 302 -4.02 -1.05 -7.61
CA GLU A 302 -3.18 -1.69 -6.59
C GLU A 302 -3.82 -2.99 -6.05
N VAL A 303 -5.15 -3.03 -5.92
CA VAL A 303 -5.85 -4.20 -5.34
C VAL A 303 -6.36 -5.19 -6.39
N SER A 304 -6.41 -4.84 -7.67
CA SER A 304 -7.03 -5.70 -8.70
C SER A 304 -6.31 -7.03 -8.90
N ASN A 305 -5.04 -7.13 -8.49
CA ASN A 305 -4.27 -8.37 -8.56
C ASN A 305 -4.45 -9.25 -7.32
N VAL A 306 -5.19 -8.79 -6.31
CA VAL A 306 -5.51 -9.58 -5.11
C VAL A 306 -6.68 -10.52 -5.35
N PHE A 307 -7.60 -10.17 -6.25
CA PHE A 307 -8.82 -10.93 -6.49
C PHE A 307 -8.69 -11.78 -7.74
N TYR A 308 -9.00 -13.07 -7.64
CA TYR A 308 -9.04 -14.00 -8.77
C TYR A 308 -10.20 -14.98 -8.62
N PHE A 309 -10.53 -15.68 -9.70
CA PHE A 309 -11.28 -16.93 -9.61
C PHE A 309 -10.52 -18.06 -10.30
N GLN A 310 -10.72 -19.28 -9.82
CA GLN A 310 -10.16 -20.48 -10.41
C GLN A 310 -11.04 -20.92 -11.58
N ILE A 311 -10.45 -21.10 -12.77
CA ILE A 311 -11.18 -21.66 -13.91
C ILE A 311 -11.48 -23.14 -13.62
N LYS A 312 -12.74 -23.56 -13.77
CA LYS A 312 -13.13 -24.96 -13.53
C LYS A 312 -12.23 -25.91 -14.31
N ASP A 313 -11.83 -26.99 -13.65
CA ASP A 313 -11.01 -28.07 -14.22
C ASP A 313 -9.62 -27.63 -14.73
N SER A 314 -9.15 -26.46 -14.29
CA SER A 314 -7.84 -25.92 -14.67
C SER A 314 -7.09 -25.41 -13.45
N ARG A 315 -5.76 -25.52 -13.46
CA ARG A 315 -4.89 -24.84 -12.49
C ARG A 315 -4.77 -23.33 -12.74
N LYS A 316 -5.33 -22.83 -13.85
CA LYS A 316 -5.26 -21.42 -14.23
C LYS A 316 -6.15 -20.53 -13.35
N ARG A 317 -5.56 -19.43 -12.91
CA ARG A 317 -6.23 -18.33 -12.20
C ARG A 317 -6.54 -17.21 -13.19
N LYS A 318 -7.67 -16.55 -13.02
CA LYS A 318 -8.02 -15.35 -13.78
C LYS A 318 -8.17 -14.18 -12.83
N PHE A 319 -7.23 -13.24 -12.89
CA PHE A 319 -7.20 -12.11 -11.97
C PHE A 319 -8.14 -10.99 -12.44
N LEU A 320 -8.64 -10.23 -11.48
CA LEU A 320 -9.48 -9.06 -11.75
C LEU A 320 -8.68 -8.00 -12.54
N GLY A 321 -7.38 -7.87 -12.27
CA GLY A 321 -6.46 -7.03 -13.03
C GLY A 321 -6.45 -7.35 -14.53
N ASP A 322 -6.39 -8.63 -14.89
CA ASP A 322 -6.32 -9.08 -16.30
C ASP A 322 -7.56 -8.68 -17.10
N VAL A 323 -8.74 -8.82 -16.49
CA VAL A 323 -10.01 -8.46 -17.14
C VAL A 323 -10.22 -6.94 -17.18
N LEU A 324 -9.75 -6.22 -16.17
CA LEU A 324 -9.84 -4.76 -16.12
C LEU A 324 -8.80 -4.08 -17.01
N GLN A 325 -7.73 -4.77 -17.42
CA GLN A 325 -6.66 -4.24 -18.27
C GLN A 325 -7.18 -3.57 -19.54
N LYS A 326 -8.32 -4.03 -20.08
CA LYS A 326 -8.95 -3.49 -21.29
C LYS A 326 -9.72 -2.19 -21.05
N HIS A 327 -9.92 -1.78 -19.80
CA HIS A 327 -10.72 -0.61 -19.47
C HIS A 327 -10.07 0.70 -19.96
N LYS A 328 -10.89 1.62 -20.50
CA LYS A 328 -10.42 2.91 -21.05
C LYS A 328 -9.76 3.81 -20.00
N PHE A 329 -10.03 3.60 -18.71
CA PHE A 329 -9.44 4.37 -17.61
C PHE A 329 -7.91 4.30 -17.63
N TRP A 330 -7.34 3.11 -17.84
CA TRP A 330 -5.88 2.91 -17.87
C TRP A 330 -5.21 3.56 -19.08
N LYS A 331 -5.98 3.84 -20.15
CA LYS A 331 -5.47 4.51 -21.36
C LYS A 331 -5.44 6.04 -21.25
N ASN A 332 -5.92 6.59 -20.13
CA ASN A 332 -5.96 8.03 -19.90
C ASN A 332 -4.62 8.54 -19.35
N LEU A 333 -3.87 9.32 -20.12
CA LEU A 333 -2.60 9.90 -19.66
C LEU A 333 -2.76 10.81 -18.44
N SER A 334 -3.91 11.45 -18.26
CA SER A 334 -4.18 12.29 -17.08
C SER A 334 -4.21 11.49 -15.79
N PHE A 335 -4.65 10.22 -15.86
CA PHE A 335 -4.56 9.29 -14.72
C PHE A 335 -3.09 9.06 -14.34
N TRP A 336 -2.23 8.72 -15.29
CA TRP A 336 -0.81 8.46 -15.03
C TRP A 336 -0.06 9.67 -14.48
N ARG A 337 -0.36 10.88 -14.99
CA ARG A 337 0.16 12.12 -14.42
C ARG A 337 -0.26 12.31 -12.96
N ALA A 338 -1.54 12.04 -12.65
CA ALA A 338 -2.05 12.15 -11.29
C ALA A 338 -1.46 11.08 -10.37
N ALA A 339 -1.25 9.85 -10.87
CA ALA A 339 -0.61 8.77 -10.14
C ALA A 339 0.83 9.11 -9.77
N LEU A 340 1.63 9.61 -10.72
CA LEU A 340 3.00 10.08 -10.45
C LEU A 340 3.00 11.21 -9.42
N LYS A 341 2.13 12.21 -9.58
CA LYS A 341 2.02 13.34 -8.64
C LYS A 341 1.70 12.83 -7.22
N SER A 342 0.78 11.88 -7.09
CA SER A 342 0.45 11.28 -5.78
C SER A 342 1.65 10.53 -5.18
N ALA A 343 2.38 9.76 -6.00
CA ALA A 343 3.55 9.01 -5.57
C ALA A 343 4.70 9.93 -5.09
N VAL A 344 4.95 11.02 -5.82
CA VAL A 344 5.93 12.06 -5.43
C VAL A 344 5.57 12.69 -4.09
N VAL A 345 4.29 13.05 -3.89
CA VAL A 345 3.83 13.66 -2.64
C VAL A 345 3.98 12.69 -1.45
N ARG A 346 3.65 11.41 -1.62
CA ARG A 346 3.74 10.40 -0.54
C ARG A 346 5.15 10.15 -0.03
N LYS A 347 6.16 10.22 -0.90
CA LYS A 347 7.55 9.92 -0.54
C LYS A 347 8.23 11.05 0.25
N SER A 348 7.60 12.22 0.39
CA SER A 348 8.07 13.34 1.22
C SER A 348 9.57 13.62 1.04
N PHE A 349 10.02 13.79 -0.21
CA PHE A 349 11.43 14.05 -0.51
C PHE A 349 11.91 15.30 0.22
N LYS A 350 12.86 15.15 1.15
CA LYS A 350 13.56 16.28 1.74
C LYS A 350 14.36 16.94 0.62
N ARG A 351 14.20 18.26 0.44
CA ARG A 351 14.82 19.09 -0.62
C ARG A 351 16.35 18.99 -0.77
N ARG A 352 17.06 18.23 0.07
CA ARG A 352 18.53 18.19 0.11
C ARG A 352 19.18 17.11 -0.74
N ASN A 353 18.45 16.09 -1.21
CA ASN A 353 19.02 15.04 -2.05
C ASN A 353 18.28 14.91 -3.39
N ASN A 354 18.78 15.63 -4.40
CA ASN A 354 18.22 15.58 -5.77
C ASN A 354 18.37 14.19 -6.40
N ASP A 355 19.43 13.44 -6.06
CA ASP A 355 19.66 12.12 -6.66
C ASP A 355 18.64 11.09 -6.20
N ASP A 356 18.22 11.11 -4.94
CA ASP A 356 17.14 10.23 -4.45
C ASP A 356 15.82 10.53 -5.16
N PHE A 357 15.54 11.81 -5.37
CA PHE A 357 14.35 12.24 -6.10
C PHE A 357 14.39 11.76 -7.56
N PHE A 358 15.51 11.96 -8.26
CA PHE A 358 15.66 11.50 -9.64
C PHE A 358 15.63 9.98 -9.75
N ASN A 359 16.26 9.26 -8.80
CA ASN A 359 16.21 7.79 -8.71
C ASN A 359 14.78 7.31 -8.55
N PHE A 360 13.99 8.02 -7.73
CA PHE A 360 12.58 7.71 -7.58
C PHE A 360 11.78 7.95 -8.86
N ILE A 361 11.92 9.10 -9.53
CA ILE A 361 11.18 9.38 -10.77
C ILE A 361 11.53 8.33 -11.84
N GLN A 362 12.82 8.04 -12.01
CA GLN A 362 13.29 7.01 -12.94
C GLN A 362 12.71 5.63 -12.61
N GLY A 363 12.83 5.19 -11.35
CA GLY A 363 12.28 3.90 -10.91
C GLY A 363 10.77 3.81 -11.09
N TRP A 364 10.05 4.88 -10.75
CA TRP A 364 8.59 4.94 -10.93
C TRP A 364 8.20 4.87 -12.41
N LEU A 365 8.92 5.58 -13.29
CA LEU A 365 8.68 5.52 -14.73
C LEU A 365 8.92 4.11 -15.26
N VAL A 366 10.07 3.50 -14.99
CA VAL A 366 10.38 2.14 -15.46
C VAL A 366 9.32 1.13 -15.00
N GLU A 367 8.91 1.19 -13.72
CA GLU A 367 7.89 0.29 -13.17
C GLU A 367 6.52 0.45 -13.85
N ASN A 368 6.12 1.69 -14.16
CA ASN A 368 4.79 1.97 -14.69
C ASN A 368 4.73 1.96 -16.23
N LEU A 369 5.86 2.14 -16.90
CA LEU A 369 5.97 2.01 -18.36
C LEU A 369 5.60 0.60 -18.83
N HIS A 370 6.06 -0.42 -18.12
CA HIS A 370 5.65 -1.80 -18.38
C HIS A 370 4.11 -1.94 -18.33
N LYS A 371 3.48 -1.42 -17.27
CA LYS A 371 2.03 -1.42 -17.10
C LYS A 371 1.33 -0.67 -18.24
N MET A 372 1.82 0.51 -18.63
CA MET A 372 1.28 1.28 -19.75
C MET A 372 1.29 0.50 -21.07
N VAL A 373 2.38 -0.19 -21.38
CA VAL A 373 2.48 -1.02 -22.59
C VAL A 373 1.53 -2.20 -22.51
N MET A 374 1.47 -2.88 -21.37
CA MET A 374 0.51 -3.96 -21.13
C MET A 374 -0.94 -3.48 -21.29
N PHE A 375 -1.28 -2.27 -20.84
CA PHE A 375 -2.60 -1.66 -21.06
C PHE A 375 -2.85 -1.19 -22.50
N LYS A 376 -1.93 -1.50 -23.44
CA LYS A 376 -2.00 -1.14 -24.86
C LYS A 376 -2.19 0.37 -25.06
N ILE A 377 -1.49 1.17 -24.28
CA ILE A 377 -1.41 2.61 -24.53
C ILE A 377 -0.56 2.82 -25.79
N ASN A 378 -0.99 3.74 -26.66
CA ASN A 378 -0.24 4.07 -27.86
C ASN A 378 1.19 4.53 -27.51
N MET A 379 2.21 3.90 -28.10
CA MET A 379 3.62 4.18 -27.75
C MET A 379 4.03 5.64 -27.97
N LYS A 380 3.49 6.34 -28.97
CA LYS A 380 3.75 7.79 -29.15
C LYS A 380 3.25 8.61 -27.96
N LYS A 381 2.11 8.21 -27.37
CA LYS A 381 1.56 8.84 -26.15
C LYS A 381 2.39 8.52 -24.92
N VAL A 382 2.91 7.30 -24.82
CA VAL A 382 3.84 6.90 -23.75
C VAL A 382 5.13 7.72 -23.85
N GLN A 383 5.70 7.85 -25.04
CA GLN A 383 6.87 8.67 -25.32
C GLN A 383 6.66 10.14 -24.94
N GLN A 384 5.53 10.71 -25.35
CA GLN A 384 5.17 12.07 -25.00
C GLN A 384 5.08 12.25 -23.47
N PHE A 385 4.47 11.30 -22.77
CA PHE A 385 4.39 11.32 -21.31
C PHE A 385 5.77 11.26 -20.65
N VAL A 386 6.66 10.38 -21.13
CA VAL A 386 8.04 10.28 -20.63
C VAL A 386 8.80 11.58 -20.82
N ASN A 387 8.75 12.17 -22.01
CA ASN A 387 9.40 13.45 -22.29
C ASN A 387 8.86 14.55 -21.38
N GLU A 388 7.53 14.68 -21.26
CA GLU A 388 6.90 15.65 -20.37
C GLU A 388 7.35 15.48 -18.91
N VAL A 389 7.37 14.25 -18.39
CA VAL A 389 7.76 13.98 -17.00
C VAL A 389 9.25 14.27 -16.78
N THR A 390 10.11 13.80 -17.69
CA THR A 390 11.56 13.96 -17.56
C THR A 390 11.98 15.42 -17.70
N ASP A 391 11.32 16.19 -18.56
CA ASP A 391 11.53 17.64 -18.71
C ASP A 391 11.01 18.41 -17.50
N ARG A 392 9.76 18.15 -17.08
CA ARG A 392 9.14 18.82 -15.93
C ARG A 392 9.94 18.67 -14.64
N HIS A 393 10.61 17.54 -14.47
CA HIS A 393 11.40 17.24 -13.28
C HIS A 393 12.90 17.47 -13.48
N ASN A 394 13.33 18.06 -14.60
CA ASN A 394 14.73 18.39 -14.90
C ASN A 394 15.68 17.19 -14.69
N LEU A 395 15.29 16.01 -15.18
CA LEU A 395 16.13 14.82 -15.04
C LEU A 395 17.47 15.01 -15.80
N PRO A 396 18.61 14.61 -15.22
CA PRO A 396 19.89 14.60 -15.92
C PRO A 396 19.82 13.84 -17.25
N VAL A 397 20.54 14.34 -18.27
CA VAL A 397 20.56 13.77 -19.63
C VAL A 397 20.82 12.27 -19.64
N ARG A 398 21.79 11.81 -18.82
CA ARG A 398 22.07 10.38 -18.67
C ARG A 398 20.83 9.56 -18.31
N ARG A 399 20.02 10.02 -17.34
CA ARG A 399 18.81 9.31 -16.91
C ARG A 399 17.70 9.39 -17.95
N LYS A 400 17.59 10.53 -18.65
CA LYS A 400 16.67 10.66 -19.80
C LYS A 400 16.98 9.60 -20.86
N ASN A 401 18.25 9.45 -21.21
CA ASN A 401 18.70 8.45 -22.19
C ASN A 401 18.44 7.02 -21.72
N GLU A 402 18.67 6.72 -20.44
CA GLU A 402 18.39 5.40 -19.86
C GLU A 402 16.88 5.06 -19.93
N ILE A 403 16.01 6.01 -19.57
CA ILE A 403 14.55 5.83 -19.67
C ILE A 403 14.14 5.69 -21.13
N GLN A 404 14.72 6.49 -22.03
CA GLN A 404 14.43 6.42 -23.46
C GLN A 404 14.76 5.04 -24.04
N GLY A 405 15.97 4.54 -23.79
CA GLY A 405 16.35 3.20 -24.25
C GLY A 405 15.46 2.10 -23.67
N PHE A 406 14.88 2.29 -22.49
CA PHE A 406 13.86 1.37 -21.96
C PHE A 406 12.55 1.45 -22.74
N VAL A 407 12.07 2.65 -23.08
CA VAL A 407 10.86 2.84 -23.91
C VAL A 407 11.05 2.20 -25.29
N ASP A 408 12.20 2.38 -25.93
CA ASP A 408 12.50 1.82 -27.25
C ASP A 408 12.43 0.28 -27.22
N ARG A 409 13.05 -0.36 -26.22
CA ARG A 409 12.96 -1.82 -26.01
C ARG A 409 11.53 -2.30 -25.77
N MET A 410 10.74 -1.54 -25.01
CA MET A 410 9.33 -1.86 -24.77
C MET A 410 8.49 -1.74 -26.05
N GLU A 411 8.82 -0.80 -26.95
CA GLU A 411 8.18 -0.69 -28.26
C GLU A 411 8.50 -1.90 -29.16
N GLU A 412 9.77 -2.31 -29.21
CA GLU A 412 10.20 -3.50 -29.94
C GLU A 412 9.50 -4.76 -29.42
N MET A 413 9.45 -4.93 -28.09
CA MET A 413 8.74 -6.04 -27.46
C MET A 413 7.25 -6.04 -27.81
N ALA A 414 6.59 -4.87 -27.77
CA ALA A 414 5.18 -4.76 -28.14
C ALA A 414 4.93 -5.14 -29.61
N LYS A 415 5.83 -4.76 -30.53
CA LYS A 415 5.78 -5.16 -31.94
C LYS A 415 5.95 -6.67 -32.10
N ALA A 416 6.91 -7.27 -31.39
CA ALA A 416 7.14 -8.71 -31.41
C ALA A 416 5.93 -9.50 -30.87
N MET A 417 5.33 -9.05 -29.76
CA MET A 417 4.12 -9.67 -29.21
C MET A 417 2.92 -9.58 -30.16
N GLN A 418 2.79 -8.48 -30.90
CA GLN A 418 1.74 -8.34 -31.91
C GLN A 418 1.97 -9.29 -33.09
N ALA A 419 3.21 -9.43 -33.55
CA ALA A 419 3.56 -10.36 -34.62
C ALA A 419 3.28 -11.82 -34.27
N LEU A 420 3.51 -12.23 -33.01
CA LEU A 420 3.20 -13.58 -32.51
C LEU A 420 1.70 -13.87 -32.34
N SER A 421 0.87 -12.84 -32.35
CA SER A 421 -0.59 -12.98 -32.20
C SER A 421 -1.35 -13.06 -33.52
N MET A 422 -0.65 -12.85 -34.64
CA MET A 422 -1.15 -13.02 -36.01
C MET A 422 -0.73 -14.39 -36.52
#